data_AF-A0A1F9HA85-F1
#
_entry.id   AF-A0A1F9HA85-F1
#
_cell.length_a   1.000
_cell.length_b   1.000
_cell.length_c   1.000
_cell.angle_alpha   90.00
_cell.angle_beta   90.00
_cell.angle_gamma   90.00
#
_symmetry.space_group_name_H-M   'P 1'
#
loop_
_entity.id
_entity.type
_entity.pdbx_description
1 polymer ?
#
loop_
_entity_poly.entity_id
_entity_poly.type
_entity_poly.pdbx_seq_one_letter_code
_entity_poly.pdbx_strand_id
1 'polypeptide(L)'
;MKTLITFLLGAMLLLVTGVTYAETACGGIVQFNDDCSNSGRGWHYSCCPDGYRVQGVAYNDIKGQDHVDAISAVCRSISKGNDIMTEDFSRQPKTFVCDKSEVMAGTGSKDVLTDSGSFRDSLDGVTAFCQKPGSDGMRRIGNGDIDGNKRAERQQTVLLPKRIVGIGYKELDKGESDRADCVAIVTK
;
A
#
# COMPACT_ATOMS: atom_id res chain seq x y z
N MET A 1 -41.43 6.20 -60.84
CA MET A 1 -40.40 5.17 -60.54
C MET A 1 -39.10 5.87 -60.13
N LYS A 2 -38.75 5.80 -58.82
CA LYS A 2 -37.39 5.69 -58.24
C LYS A 2 -37.41 6.22 -56.78
N THR A 3 -37.74 5.28 -55.90
CA THR A 3 -37.08 4.91 -54.64
C THR A 3 -36.55 5.99 -53.68
N LEU A 4 -37.14 5.96 -52.46
CA LEU A 4 -36.59 6.21 -51.13
C LEU A 4 -35.05 6.07 -51.00
N ILE A 5 -34.42 6.84 -50.11
CA ILE A 5 -33.55 6.32 -49.04
C ILE A 5 -33.37 7.41 -47.96
N THR A 6 -33.84 7.05 -46.77
CA THR A 6 -33.62 7.71 -45.47
C THR A 6 -32.23 7.32 -44.96
N PHE A 7 -31.44 8.25 -44.41
CA PHE A 7 -30.36 7.91 -43.49
C PHE A 7 -30.37 8.87 -42.29
N LEU A 8 -30.99 8.39 -41.21
CA LEU A 8 -30.80 8.90 -39.86
C LEU A 8 -29.34 8.66 -39.46
N LEU A 9 -28.55 9.71 -39.27
CA LEU A 9 -27.34 9.66 -38.47
C LEU A 9 -27.74 9.70 -36.98
N GLY A 10 -28.16 8.55 -36.46
CA GLY A 10 -28.18 8.30 -35.03
C GLY A 10 -26.78 7.91 -34.57
N ALA A 11 -25.97 8.88 -34.16
CA ALA A 11 -24.70 8.60 -33.49
C ALA A 11 -24.98 8.03 -32.10
N MET A 12 -25.04 6.70 -32.02
CA MET A 12 -25.10 5.94 -30.78
C MET A 12 -23.76 6.10 -30.06
N LEU A 13 -23.68 7.05 -29.13
CA LEU A 13 -22.55 7.21 -28.23
C LEU A 13 -22.62 6.08 -27.19
N LEU A 14 -22.01 4.93 -27.51
CA LEU A 14 -21.77 3.85 -26.55
C LEU A 14 -20.72 4.34 -25.54
N LEU A 15 -21.20 4.91 -24.44
CA LEU A 15 -20.45 5.07 -23.20
C LEU A 15 -20.11 3.68 -22.68
N VAL A 16 -18.95 3.15 -23.07
CA VAL A 16 -18.33 2.02 -22.39
C VAL A 16 -17.85 2.54 -21.03
N THR A 17 -18.76 2.56 -20.06
CA THR A 17 -18.37 2.72 -18.66
C THR A 17 -17.59 1.48 -18.27
N GLY A 18 -16.26 1.57 -18.29
CA GLY A 18 -15.41 0.55 -17.70
C GLY A 18 -15.83 0.35 -16.25
N VAL A 19 -16.32 -0.84 -15.93
CA VAL A 19 -16.63 -1.22 -14.55
C VAL A 19 -15.29 -1.34 -13.85
N THR A 20 -14.86 -0.27 -13.17
CA THR A 20 -13.73 -0.34 -12.25
C THR A 20 -14.16 -1.16 -11.06
N TYR A 21 -13.83 -2.44 -11.05
CA TYR A 21 -14.01 -3.27 -9.87
C TYR A 21 -13.07 -2.76 -8.78
N ALA A 22 -13.64 -2.14 -7.75
CA ALA A 22 -12.90 -1.79 -6.56
C ALA A 22 -12.61 -3.07 -5.78
N GLU A 23 -11.34 -3.43 -5.66
CA GLU A 23 -10.93 -4.58 -4.85
C GLU A 23 -11.18 -4.27 -3.36
N THR A 24 -11.67 -5.26 -2.63
CA THR A 24 -12.02 -5.13 -1.20
C THR A 24 -11.25 -6.12 -0.36
N ALA A 25 -10.67 -5.66 0.74
CA ALA A 25 -9.99 -6.47 1.74
C ALA A 25 -10.25 -5.86 3.13
N CYS A 26 -10.02 -6.58 4.22
CA CYS A 26 -10.16 -6.06 5.60
C CYS A 26 -11.49 -5.31 5.89
N GLY A 27 -12.58 -5.63 5.17
CA GLY A 27 -13.84 -4.90 5.26
C GLY A 27 -13.83 -3.46 4.74
N GLY A 28 -12.86 -3.10 3.88
CA GLY A 28 -12.68 -1.80 3.25
C GLY A 28 -12.27 -1.90 1.77
N ILE A 29 -11.92 -0.75 1.18
CA ILE A 29 -11.52 -0.62 -0.23
C ILE A 29 -10.00 -0.55 -0.30
N VAL A 30 -9.40 -1.38 -1.14
CA VAL A 30 -7.96 -1.36 -1.38
C VAL A 30 -7.61 -0.19 -2.30
N GLN A 31 -6.65 0.64 -1.87
CA GLN A 31 -6.13 1.77 -2.63
C GLN A 31 -4.77 1.38 -3.19
N PHE A 32 -4.70 1.23 -4.51
CA PHE A 32 -3.48 0.92 -5.24
C PHE A 32 -2.77 2.19 -5.68
N ASN A 33 -1.44 2.16 -5.73
CA ASN A 33 -0.65 3.13 -6.48
C ASN A 33 -0.36 2.54 -7.87
N ASP A 34 0.23 3.34 -8.75
CA ASP A 34 0.57 2.91 -10.12
C ASP A 34 1.46 1.66 -10.14
N ASP A 35 2.31 1.51 -9.12
CA ASP A 35 3.20 0.37 -8.93
C ASP A 35 2.44 -0.95 -8.71
N CYS A 36 1.36 -0.89 -7.93
CA CYS A 36 0.53 -2.05 -7.64
C CYS A 36 -0.47 -2.41 -8.74
N SER A 37 -0.61 -1.58 -9.77
CA SER A 37 -1.77 -1.63 -10.68
C SER A 37 -1.78 -2.79 -11.68
N ASN A 38 -0.64 -3.42 -12.01
CA ASN A 38 -0.56 -4.19 -13.28
C ASN A 38 0.26 -5.50 -13.32
N SER A 39 0.52 -6.15 -12.19
CA SER A 39 1.43 -7.31 -12.20
C SER A 39 0.78 -8.71 -12.26
N GLY A 40 -0.54 -8.86 -12.17
CA GLY A 40 -1.20 -10.18 -12.09
C GLY A 40 -0.80 -11.03 -10.87
N ARG A 41 -0.01 -10.46 -9.96
CA ARG A 41 0.52 -11.06 -8.74
C ARG A 41 -0.55 -11.12 -7.64
N GLY A 42 -0.45 -12.12 -6.77
CA GLY A 42 -1.35 -12.30 -5.63
C GLY A 42 -1.14 -11.26 -4.55
N TRP A 43 -2.21 -10.94 -3.82
CA TRP A 43 -2.19 -10.01 -2.69
C TRP A 43 -2.02 -10.74 -1.37
N HIS A 44 -1.20 -10.15 -0.50
CA HIS A 44 -1.10 -10.47 0.91
C HIS A 44 -1.65 -9.27 1.67
N TYR A 45 -2.60 -9.51 2.59
CA TYR A 45 -3.24 -8.46 3.38
C TYR A 45 -3.04 -8.70 4.87
N SER A 46 -2.55 -7.67 5.55
CA SER A 46 -2.49 -7.60 7.00
C SER A 46 -3.60 -6.68 7.51
N CYS A 47 -4.66 -7.27 8.05
CA CYS A 47 -5.83 -6.55 8.58
C CYS A 47 -5.75 -6.38 10.10
N CYS A 48 -6.10 -5.21 10.62
CA CYS A 48 -6.31 -5.09 12.07
C CYS A 48 -7.65 -5.69 12.49
N PRO A 49 -7.72 -6.44 13.59
CA PRO A 49 -8.98 -6.95 14.10
C PRO A 49 -9.88 -5.82 14.62
N ASP A 50 -11.16 -6.12 14.80
CA ASP A 50 -12.11 -5.15 15.34
C ASP A 50 -11.67 -4.60 16.71
N GLY A 51 -11.88 -3.30 16.91
CA GLY A 51 -11.42 -2.59 18.11
C GLY A 51 -9.95 -2.15 18.08
N TYR A 52 -9.22 -2.51 17.02
CA TYR A 52 -7.88 -1.99 16.76
C TYR A 52 -7.91 -0.97 15.62
N ARG A 53 -6.89 -0.11 15.60
CA ARG A 53 -6.61 0.79 14.48
C ARG A 53 -5.22 0.52 13.93
N VAL A 54 -5.01 0.71 12.63
CA VAL A 54 -3.65 0.72 12.08
C VAL A 54 -2.91 1.92 12.64
N GLN A 55 -1.77 1.67 13.28
CA GLN A 55 -0.92 2.66 13.95
C GLN A 55 0.44 2.81 13.27
N GLY A 56 0.80 1.87 12.41
CA GLY A 56 2.06 1.91 11.68
C GLY A 56 2.19 0.76 10.71
N VAL A 57 3.36 0.68 10.12
CA VAL A 57 3.76 -0.38 9.21
C VAL A 57 4.99 -1.08 9.77
N ALA A 58 5.07 -2.38 9.54
CA ALA A 58 6.22 -3.21 9.80
C ALA A 58 6.64 -3.87 8.49
N TYR A 59 7.95 -4.04 8.26
CA TYR A 59 8.43 -4.88 7.17
C TYR A 59 9.71 -5.61 7.59
N ASN A 60 9.95 -6.74 6.92
CA ASN A 60 11.18 -7.51 7.06
C ASN A 60 12.08 -7.27 5.85
N ASP A 61 13.39 -7.21 6.09
CA ASP A 61 14.43 -7.06 5.07
C ASP A 61 15.35 -8.29 5.16
N ILE A 62 15.61 -8.92 4.02
CA ILE A 62 16.51 -10.06 3.99
C ILE A 62 17.95 -9.55 4.00
N LYS A 63 18.62 -9.73 5.15
CA LYS A 63 20.06 -9.46 5.29
C LYS A 63 20.85 -10.01 4.09
N GLY A 64 21.50 -9.09 3.37
CA GLY A 64 22.34 -9.40 2.22
C GLY A 64 21.61 -9.48 0.88
N GLN A 65 20.29 -9.24 0.84
CA GLN A 65 19.55 -9.15 -0.42
C GLN A 65 18.93 -7.78 -0.71
N ASP A 66 19.03 -6.82 0.22
CA ASP A 66 18.66 -5.40 0.04
C ASP A 66 17.26 -5.26 -0.57
N HIS A 67 16.26 -5.90 0.04
CA HIS A 67 14.86 -5.76 -0.34
C HIS A 67 13.91 -6.23 0.76
N VAL A 68 12.68 -5.74 0.68
CA VAL A 68 11.57 -6.11 1.55
C VAL A 68 11.03 -7.49 1.19
N ASP A 69 10.89 -8.32 2.21
CA ASP A 69 10.39 -9.68 2.17
C ASP A 69 8.86 -9.71 2.30
N ALA A 70 8.37 -9.12 3.39
CA ALA A 70 6.97 -9.04 3.73
C ALA A 70 6.63 -7.71 4.41
N ILE A 71 5.37 -7.32 4.35
CA ILE A 71 4.84 -6.09 4.97
C ILE A 71 3.61 -6.43 5.81
N SER A 72 3.53 -5.84 7.00
CA SER A 72 2.42 -6.03 7.92
C SER A 72 1.96 -4.70 8.54
N ALA A 73 0.69 -4.67 8.94
CA ALA A 73 0.13 -3.59 9.74
C ALA A 73 0.54 -3.74 11.21
N VAL A 74 0.95 -2.63 11.82
CA VAL A 74 1.06 -2.51 13.28
C VAL A 74 -0.28 -2.00 13.79
N CYS A 75 -0.99 -2.84 14.52
CA CYS A 75 -2.31 -2.54 15.05
C CYS A 75 -2.20 -2.02 16.47
N ARG A 76 -3.04 -1.04 16.83
CA ARG A 76 -3.11 -0.52 18.20
C ARG A 76 -4.51 -0.64 18.76
N SER A 77 -4.60 -1.19 19.96
CA SER A 77 -5.75 -1.06 20.85
C SER A 77 -5.43 -0.10 21.98
N ILE A 78 -6.43 0.65 22.44
CA ILE A 78 -6.28 1.54 23.61
C ILE A 78 -5.98 0.71 24.87
N SER A 79 -6.60 -0.47 25.02
CA SER A 79 -6.47 -1.30 26.22
C SER A 79 -5.26 -2.23 26.19
N LYS A 80 -4.80 -2.65 25.01
CA LYS A 80 -3.73 -3.65 24.86
C LYS A 80 -2.40 -3.08 24.34
N GLY A 81 -2.38 -1.84 23.84
CA GLY A 81 -1.17 -1.26 23.25
C GLY A 81 -1.01 -1.65 21.78
N ASN A 82 0.23 -1.74 21.31
CA ASN A 82 0.54 -2.06 19.91
C ASN A 82 0.81 -3.56 19.76
N ASP A 83 0.13 -4.19 18.81
CA ASP A 83 0.30 -5.58 18.38
C ASP A 83 0.67 -5.59 16.89
N ILE A 84 1.74 -6.30 16.52
CA ILE A 84 2.09 -6.51 15.10
C ILE A 84 1.31 -7.74 14.61
N MET A 85 0.63 -7.64 13.46
CA MET A 85 -0.12 -8.77 12.89
C MET A 85 0.83 -9.63 12.04
N THR A 86 1.62 -10.47 12.69
CA THR A 86 2.78 -11.17 12.11
C THR A 86 2.44 -12.59 11.64
N GLU A 87 1.75 -12.74 10.52
CA GLU A 87 1.64 -14.08 9.94
C GLU A 87 2.91 -14.46 9.15
N ASP A 88 3.63 -13.47 8.58
CA ASP A 88 4.70 -13.75 7.59
C ASP A 88 6.12 -13.32 8.01
N PHE A 89 6.39 -12.97 9.27
CA PHE A 89 7.74 -12.55 9.68
C PHE A 89 8.57 -13.69 10.27
N SER A 90 9.55 -14.16 9.49
CA SER A 90 10.57 -15.11 9.95
C SER A 90 11.66 -14.47 10.84
N ARG A 91 11.71 -13.13 10.93
CA ARG A 91 12.73 -12.34 11.63
C ARG A 91 12.12 -11.11 12.32
N GLN A 92 12.88 -10.43 13.18
CA GLN A 92 12.43 -9.19 13.83
C GLN A 92 12.24 -8.08 12.78
N PRO A 93 11.02 -7.56 12.59
CA PRO A 93 10.75 -6.58 11.55
C PRO A 93 11.24 -5.18 11.95
N LYS A 94 11.56 -4.35 10.95
CA LYS A 94 11.68 -2.90 11.10
C LYS A 94 10.26 -2.33 11.27
N THR A 95 10.04 -1.45 12.24
CA THR A 95 8.69 -0.91 12.55
C THR A 95 8.66 0.61 12.54
N PHE A 96 7.62 1.17 11.93
CA PHE A 96 7.42 2.61 11.76
C PHE A 96 6.03 2.95 12.28
N VAL A 97 5.98 3.32 13.56
CA VAL A 97 4.74 3.44 14.33
C VAL A 97 4.50 4.90 14.73
N CYS A 98 3.30 5.41 14.43
CA CYS A 98 2.89 6.75 14.81
C CYS A 98 2.80 6.91 16.32
N ASP A 99 2.92 8.15 16.81
CA ASP A 99 2.75 8.41 18.24
C ASP A 99 1.32 8.03 18.69
N LYS A 100 1.15 7.70 19.97
CA LYS A 100 -0.17 7.33 20.53
C LYS A 100 -1.27 8.37 20.28
N SER A 101 -0.89 9.64 20.17
CA SER A 101 -1.81 10.77 19.89
C SER A 101 -2.13 10.96 18.41
N GLU A 102 -1.46 10.22 17.52
CA GLU A 102 -1.64 10.27 16.07
C GLU A 102 -2.30 8.98 15.55
N VAL A 103 -2.74 9.04 14.30
CA VAL A 103 -3.22 7.89 13.51
C VAL A 103 -2.34 7.73 12.28
N MET A 104 -2.20 6.49 11.80
CA MET A 104 -1.58 6.26 10.50
C MET A 104 -2.50 6.80 9.40
N ALA A 105 -1.96 7.68 8.58
CA ALA A 105 -2.64 8.39 7.51
C ALA A 105 -2.05 8.06 6.14
N GLY A 106 -1.08 7.15 6.06
CA GLY A 106 -0.54 6.72 4.78
C GLY A 106 0.73 5.91 4.88
N THR A 107 1.22 5.48 3.73
CA THR A 107 2.52 4.83 3.54
C THR A 107 3.38 5.61 2.57
N GLY A 108 4.69 5.50 2.76
CA GLY A 108 5.71 5.92 1.78
C GLY A 108 6.58 4.73 1.44
N SER A 109 6.89 4.52 0.17
CA SER A 109 7.73 3.39 -0.27
C SER A 109 8.66 3.77 -1.40
N LYS A 110 9.76 3.01 -1.53
CA LYS A 110 10.68 3.05 -2.65
C LYS A 110 11.10 1.64 -3.01
N ASP A 111 11.40 1.40 -4.27
CA ASP A 111 12.00 0.14 -4.73
C ASP A 111 13.52 0.28 -4.83
N VAL A 112 14.16 -0.87 -4.85
CA VAL A 112 15.62 -1.03 -4.82
C VAL A 112 16.27 -0.27 -5.99
N LEU A 113 17.35 0.43 -5.66
CA LEU A 113 18.27 1.00 -6.61
C LEU A 113 19.52 0.12 -6.60
N THR A 114 19.77 -0.62 -7.68
CA THR A 114 20.95 -1.48 -7.75
C THR A 114 22.24 -0.65 -7.76
N ASP A 115 23.38 -1.27 -7.43
CA ASP A 115 24.70 -0.64 -7.48
C ASP A 115 25.05 -0.05 -8.87
N SER A 116 24.47 -0.61 -9.94
CA SER A 116 24.58 -0.09 -11.31
C SER A 116 23.68 1.11 -11.61
N GLY A 117 22.93 1.61 -10.63
CA GLY A 117 21.91 2.65 -10.78
C GLY A 117 20.66 2.17 -11.54
N SER A 118 20.52 0.87 -11.75
CA SER A 118 19.39 0.28 -12.45
C SER A 118 18.21 0.06 -11.50
N PHE A 119 17.02 0.08 -12.07
CA PHE A 119 15.77 -0.17 -11.36
C PHE A 119 15.58 -1.67 -11.12
N ARG A 120 15.22 -2.04 -9.90
CA ARG A 120 14.63 -3.35 -9.61
C ARG A 120 13.20 -3.13 -9.10
N ASP A 121 12.27 -3.84 -9.72
CA ASP A 121 10.84 -3.87 -9.37
C ASP A 121 10.64 -4.65 -8.07
N SER A 122 11.23 -4.19 -6.96
CA SER A 122 11.15 -4.81 -5.63
C SER A 122 11.38 -3.77 -4.55
N LEU A 123 10.53 -3.72 -3.53
CA LEU A 123 10.61 -2.75 -2.46
C LEU A 123 11.95 -2.81 -1.71
N ASP A 124 12.49 -1.63 -1.41
CA ASP A 124 13.67 -1.42 -0.56
C ASP A 124 13.23 -1.14 0.88
N GLY A 125 12.22 -0.28 1.04
CA GLY A 125 11.64 0.00 2.34
C GLY A 125 10.26 0.65 2.28
N VAL A 126 9.56 0.59 3.42
CA VAL A 126 8.26 1.23 3.61
C VAL A 126 8.24 2.03 4.92
N THR A 127 7.62 3.20 4.93
CA THR A 127 7.42 4.02 6.13
C THR A 127 5.95 4.42 6.29
N ALA A 128 5.61 4.97 7.46
CA ALA A 128 4.28 5.47 7.75
C ALA A 128 4.25 7.00 7.72
N PHE A 129 3.13 7.53 7.22
CA PHE A 129 2.69 8.91 7.46
C PHE A 129 1.72 8.92 8.64
N CYS A 130 1.90 9.88 9.53
CA CYS A 130 1.13 10.04 10.75
C CYS A 130 0.39 11.38 10.73
N GLN A 131 -0.88 11.36 11.13
CA GLN A 131 -1.68 12.57 11.25
C GLN A 131 -2.22 12.67 12.68
N LYS A 132 -2.10 13.85 13.28
CA LYS A 132 -2.80 14.14 14.54
C LYS A 132 -4.27 14.43 14.23
N PRO A 133 -5.25 13.81 14.93
CA PRO A 133 -6.65 14.14 14.73
C PRO A 133 -6.91 15.64 14.91
N GLY A 134 -7.60 16.26 13.94
CA GLY A 134 -7.88 17.70 13.92
C GLY A 134 -6.73 18.58 13.41
N SER A 135 -5.64 18.00 12.92
CA SER A 135 -4.55 18.71 12.24
C SER A 135 -4.58 18.43 10.74
N ASP A 136 -4.28 19.43 9.93
CA ASP A 136 -4.10 19.27 8.47
C ASP A 136 -2.69 18.76 8.09
N GLY A 137 -1.74 18.82 9.04
CA GLY A 137 -0.36 18.37 8.84
C GLY A 137 -0.19 16.87 9.01
N MET A 138 0.59 16.27 8.10
CA MET A 138 1.11 14.90 8.20
C MET A 138 2.61 14.90 8.51
N ARG A 139 3.04 13.92 9.31
CA ARG A 139 4.44 13.67 9.66
C ARG A 139 4.87 12.33 9.11
N ARG A 140 5.92 12.32 8.29
CA ARG A 140 6.58 11.10 7.84
C ARG A 140 7.53 10.58 8.93
N ILE A 141 7.54 9.28 9.18
CA ILE A 141 8.55 8.66 10.04
C ILE A 141 9.84 8.43 9.22
N GLY A 142 10.99 8.79 9.78
CA GLY A 142 12.29 8.53 9.13
C GLY A 142 12.56 7.04 8.96
N ASN A 143 13.10 6.65 7.81
CA ASN A 143 13.44 5.27 7.48
C ASN A 143 14.74 5.28 6.65
N GLY A 144 15.83 4.72 7.19
CA GLY A 144 17.15 4.74 6.55
C GLY A 144 17.18 4.15 5.15
N ASP A 145 16.44 3.06 4.92
CA ASP A 145 16.35 2.40 3.62
C ASP A 145 15.73 3.34 2.58
N ILE A 146 14.70 4.09 2.97
CA ILE A 146 14.05 5.07 2.08
C ILE A 146 14.87 6.37 1.98
N ASP A 147 15.42 6.85 3.10
CA ASP A 147 16.09 8.15 3.20
C ASP A 147 17.46 8.15 2.52
N GLY A 148 18.15 7.00 2.53
CA GLY A 148 19.39 6.79 1.78
C GLY A 148 19.17 6.52 0.29
N ASN A 149 17.98 6.06 -0.09
CA ASN A 149 17.64 5.76 -1.47
C ASN A 149 17.28 7.03 -2.26
N LYS A 150 18.01 7.26 -3.36
CA LYS A 150 17.89 8.46 -4.22
C LYS A 150 16.64 8.50 -5.10
N ARG A 151 15.79 7.47 -5.06
CA ARG A 151 14.56 7.42 -5.85
C ARG A 151 13.47 8.32 -5.28
N ALA A 152 12.52 8.67 -6.14
CA ALA A 152 11.29 9.34 -5.70
C ALA A 152 10.47 8.39 -4.82
N GLU A 153 10.00 8.90 -3.69
CA GLU A 153 9.11 8.15 -2.81
C GLU A 153 7.71 8.10 -3.39
N ARG A 154 7.14 6.89 -3.50
CA ARG A 154 5.72 6.72 -3.81
C ARG A 154 4.95 6.86 -2.51
N GLN A 155 3.98 7.77 -2.50
CA GLN A 155 3.18 8.07 -1.31
C GLN A 155 1.72 7.69 -1.54
N GLN A 156 1.12 7.07 -0.55
CA GLN A 156 -0.33 6.86 -0.49
C GLN A 156 -0.82 7.41 0.84
N THR A 157 -1.67 8.44 0.78
CA THR A 157 -2.21 9.08 1.99
C THR A 157 -3.72 9.14 1.97
N VAL A 158 -4.30 9.14 3.16
CA VAL A 158 -5.72 9.27 3.41
C VAL A 158 -5.92 10.31 4.51
N LEU A 159 -6.77 11.29 4.22
CA LEU A 159 -7.15 12.28 5.21
C LEU A 159 -8.32 11.76 6.05
N LEU A 160 -8.30 12.08 7.34
CA LEU A 160 -9.46 11.90 8.20
C LEU A 160 -10.70 12.59 7.61
N PRO A 161 -11.93 12.04 7.80
CA PRO A 161 -12.27 10.96 8.73
C PRO A 161 -12.07 9.53 8.20
N LYS A 162 -11.68 9.36 6.92
CA LYS A 162 -11.35 8.03 6.37
C LYS A 162 -10.16 7.44 7.12
N ARG A 163 -10.16 6.12 7.30
CA ARG A 163 -9.15 5.43 8.11
C ARG A 163 -8.51 4.28 7.35
N ILE A 164 -7.26 4.01 7.68
CA ILE A 164 -6.57 2.79 7.25
C ILE A 164 -6.96 1.65 8.19
N VAL A 165 -7.45 0.56 7.62
CA VAL A 165 -7.90 -0.66 8.33
C VAL A 165 -7.02 -1.88 8.03
N GLY A 166 -6.14 -1.78 7.04
CA GLY A 166 -5.16 -2.80 6.72
C GLY A 166 -4.10 -2.28 5.76
N ILE A 167 -3.05 -3.09 5.59
CA ILE A 167 -1.97 -2.87 4.63
C ILE A 167 -1.91 -4.12 3.75
N GLY A 168 -1.65 -3.94 2.47
CA GLY A 168 -1.40 -5.04 1.55
C GLY A 168 -0.09 -4.89 0.81
N TYR A 169 0.45 -6.00 0.32
CA TYR A 169 1.56 -6.02 -0.61
C TYR A 169 1.37 -7.13 -1.64
N LYS A 170 2.06 -7.00 -2.77
CA LYS A 170 2.16 -8.06 -3.79
C LYS A 170 3.52 -8.72 -3.71
N GLU A 171 3.54 -10.04 -3.86
CA GLU A 171 4.78 -10.82 -3.91
C GLU A 171 5.26 -10.99 -5.36
N LEU A 172 6.55 -10.81 -5.61
CA LEU A 172 7.17 -10.93 -6.94
C LEU A 172 7.39 -12.38 -7.38
N ASP A 173 7.90 -13.21 -6.48
CA ASP A 173 8.43 -14.55 -6.77
C ASP A 173 7.93 -15.54 -5.72
N LYS A 174 7.30 -16.65 -6.13
CA LYS A 174 6.93 -17.78 -5.23
C LYS A 174 8.12 -18.73 -4.95
N GLY A 175 9.32 -18.17 -4.74
CA GLY A 175 10.60 -18.89 -4.65
C GLY A 175 11.20 -18.97 -3.24
N GLU A 176 12.52 -19.13 -3.12
CA GLU A 176 13.23 -19.14 -1.82
C GLU A 176 13.35 -17.75 -1.14
N SER A 177 12.74 -16.73 -1.73
CA SER A 177 12.80 -15.34 -1.26
C SER A 177 11.46 -14.70 -1.58
N ASP A 178 10.63 -14.53 -0.55
CA ASP A 178 9.42 -13.72 -0.65
C ASP A 178 9.91 -12.29 -0.91
N ARG A 179 9.44 -11.65 -1.99
CA ARG A 179 9.86 -10.27 -2.30
C ARG A 179 8.65 -9.41 -2.49
N ALA A 180 8.52 -8.37 -1.68
CA ALA A 180 7.46 -7.41 -1.84
C ALA A 180 7.75 -6.50 -3.05
N ASP A 181 6.78 -6.43 -3.94
CA ASP A 181 6.77 -5.61 -5.16
C ASP A 181 6.38 -4.16 -4.84
N CYS A 182 5.25 -4.03 -4.14
CA CYS A 182 4.57 -2.78 -3.92
C CYS A 182 3.78 -2.83 -2.61
N VAL A 183 3.37 -1.66 -2.10
CA VAL A 183 2.50 -1.54 -0.92
C VAL A 183 1.19 -0.84 -1.29
N ALA A 184 0.09 -1.33 -0.72
CA ALA A 184 -1.23 -0.73 -0.78
C ALA A 184 -1.79 -0.51 0.62
N ILE A 185 -2.68 0.48 0.75
CA ILE A 185 -3.46 0.71 1.97
C ILE A 185 -4.91 0.28 1.76
N VAL A 186 -5.53 -0.26 2.80
CA VAL A 186 -6.96 -0.60 2.81
C VAL A 186 -7.70 0.44 3.64
N THR A 187 -8.72 1.07 3.04
CA THR A 187 -9.40 2.22 3.65
C THR A 187 -10.88 1.96 3.90
N LYS A 188 -11.40 2.57 4.97
CA LYS A 188 -12.82 2.56 5.36
C LYS A 188 -13.28 3.92 5.86
#